data_AF-S8FIW8-F1
#
_entry.id   AF-S8FIW8-F1
#
_cell.length_a   1.000
_cell.length_b   1.000
_cell.length_c   1.000
_cell.angle_alpha   90.00
_cell.angle_beta   90.00
_cell.angle_gamma   90.00
#
_symmetry.space_group_name_H-M   'P 1'
#
loop_
_entity.id
_entity.type
_entity.pdbx_description
1 polymer ?
#
loop_
_entity_poly.entity_id
_entity_poly.type
_entity_poly.pdbx_seq_one_letter_code
_entity_poly.pdbx_strand_id
1 'polypeptide(L)' 'MQRVDLGNGMRKVRMTITAKGKGKSGGARVIAYHVSATHDHFEINLLTIYDKGELANVSDSYLKNLLASLL' A
#
# COMPACT_ATOMS: atom_id res chain seq x y z
N MET A 1 -13.41 -2.96 -1.80
CA MET A 1 -12.01 -2.87 -1.33
C MET A 1 -11.95 -3.30 0.12
N GLN A 2 -11.15 -4.31 0.47
CA GLN A 2 -10.82 -4.59 1.87
C GLN A 2 -9.53 -3.84 2.20
N ARG A 3 -9.59 -2.92 3.17
CA ARG A 3 -8.41 -2.34 3.81
C ARG A 3 -7.96 -3.30 4.91
N VAL A 4 -6.67 -3.61 4.92
CA VAL A 4 -6.03 -4.38 5.99
C VAL A 4 -5.05 -3.45 6.68
N ASP A 5 -5.20 -3.30 7.99
CA ASP A 5 -4.25 -2.58 8.83
C ASP A 5 -2.96 -3.42 8.95
N LEU A 6 -1.81 -2.80 8.76
CA LEU A 6 -0.49 -3.43 8.88
C LEU A 6 0.30 -2.93 10.11
N GLY A 7 -0.32 -2.11 10.96
CA GLY A 7 0.32 -1.46 12.10
C GLY A 7 1.13 -0.23 11.71
N ASN A 8 1.55 0.55 12.71
CA ASN A 8 2.35 1.78 12.54
C ASN A 8 1.78 2.71 11.47
N GLY A 9 0.46 2.95 11.47
CA GLY A 9 -0.23 3.82 10.50
C GLY A 9 -0.24 3.32 9.04
N MET A 10 0.34 2.16 8.73
CA MET A 10 0.36 1.59 7.39
C MET A 10 -0.94 0.87 7.06
N ARG A 11 -1.45 1.07 5.85
CA ARG A 11 -2.67 0.42 5.35
C ARG A 11 -2.44 -0.23 4.01
N LYS A 12 -2.91 -1.47 3.87
CA LYS A 12 -2.92 -2.23 2.62
C LYS A 12 -4.27 -2.14 1.94
N VAL A 13 -4.27 -1.76 0.67
CA VAL A 13 -5.45 -1.72 -0.19
C VAL A 13 -5.27 -2.71 -1.34
N ARG A 14 -6.27 -3.56 -1.56
CA ARG A 14 -6.36 -4.44 -2.74
C ARG A 14 -7.14 -3.71 -3.83
N MET A 15 -6.51 -3.44 -4.96
CA MET A 15 -7.09 -2.73 -6.09
C MET A 15 -7.13 -3.64 -7.32
N THR A 16 -8.23 -3.65 -8.06
CA THR A 16 -8.34 -4.35 -9.34
C THR A 16 -7.85 -3.44 -10.46
N ILE A 17 -6.99 -3.92 -11.35
CA ILE A 17 -6.57 -3.17 -12.55
C ILE A 17 -7.30 -3.75 -13.76
N THR A 18 -8.44 -3.16 -14.11
CA THR A 18 -9.28 -3.61 -15.23
C THR A 18 -8.57 -3.50 -16.58
N ALA A 19 -7.72 -2.49 -16.76
CA ALA A 19 -6.93 -2.27 -17.98
C ALA A 19 -5.99 -3.44 -18.33
N LYS A 20 -5.65 -4.34 -17.38
CA LYS A 20 -4.81 -5.51 -17.65
C LYS A 20 -5.56 -6.67 -18.31
N GLY A 21 -6.88 -6.65 -18.41
CA GLY A 21 -7.68 -7.71 -19.04
C GLY A 21 -7.64 -9.09 -18.35
N LYS A 22 -6.91 -9.23 -17.23
CA LYS A 22 -6.64 -10.51 -16.54
C LYS A 22 -7.68 -10.91 -15.48
N GLY A 23 -8.86 -10.28 -15.45
CA GLY A 23 -9.89 -10.57 -14.44
C GLY A 23 -9.44 -10.30 -13.00
N LYS A 24 -10.02 -11.00 -12.00
CA LYS A 24 -9.79 -10.75 -10.55
C LYS A 24 -8.31 -10.94 -10.12
N SER A 25 -7.49 -11.64 -10.89
CA SER A 25 -6.09 -11.93 -10.56
C SER A 25 -5.11 -10.81 -10.95
N GLY A 26 -5.46 -9.94 -11.90
CA GLY A 26 -4.62 -8.82 -12.36
C GLY A 26 -4.64 -7.58 -11.46
N GLY A 27 -4.84 -7.76 -10.15
CA GLY A 27 -4.94 -6.65 -9.20
C GLY A 27 -3.59 -6.15 -8.70
N ALA A 28 -3.52 -4.88 -8.31
CA ALA A 28 -2.41 -4.32 -7.56
C ALA A 28 -2.67 -4.32 -6.05
N ARG A 29 -1.58 -4.37 -5.30
CA ARG A 29 -1.57 -4.09 -3.87
C ARG A 29 -0.90 -2.74 -3.66
N VAL A 30 -1.60 -1.87 -2.95
CA VAL A 30 -1.16 -0.53 -2.60
C VAL A 30 -0.93 -0.50 -1.11
N ILE A 31 0.22 0.01 -0.66
CA ILE A 31 0.54 0.20 0.75
C ILE A 31 0.87 1.68 0.95
N ALA A 32 0.14 2.33 1.84
CA ALA A 32 0.29 3.74 2.15
C ALA A 32 0.40 3.95 3.68
N TYR A 33 1.09 5.01 4.06
CA TYR A 33 1.29 5.48 5.43
C TYR A 33 0.74 6.90 5.57
N HIS A 34 0.23 7.25 6.74
CA HIS A 34 -0.30 8.59 7.03
C HIS A 34 0.63 9.27 8.04
N VAL A 35 1.16 10.45 7.68
CA VAL A 35 2.20 11.14 8.47
C VAL A 35 1.61 12.29 9.28
N SER A 36 0.68 13.06 8.70
CA SER A 36 0.17 14.27 9.35
C SER A 36 -1.30 14.51 9.02
N ALA A 37 -2.08 14.80 10.06
CA ALA A 37 -3.41 15.41 9.94
C ALA A 37 -3.37 16.70 10.76
N THR A 38 -3.16 17.82 10.08
CA THR A 38 -3.32 19.15 10.69
C THR A 38 -4.70 19.70 10.35
N HIS A 39 -5.03 20.88 10.88
CA HIS A 39 -6.31 21.54 10.57
C HIS A 39 -6.43 21.89 9.07
N ASP A 40 -5.30 22.13 8.41
CA ASP A 40 -5.26 22.69 7.05
C ASP A 40 -4.84 21.68 5.98
N HIS A 41 -4.15 20.60 6.35
CA HIS A 41 -3.73 19.58 5.39
C HIS A 41 -3.61 18.18 6.00
N PHE A 42 -3.76 17.19 5.12
CA PHE A 42 -3.62 15.77 5.42
C PHE A 42 -2.63 15.13 4.46
N GLU A 43 -1.56 14.53 4.97
CA GLU A 43 -0.48 13.99 4.16
C GLU A 43 -0.47 12.45 4.17
N ILE A 44 -0.78 11.86 3.01
CA ILE A 44 -0.71 10.41 2.79
C ILE A 44 0.51 10.10 1.95
N ASN A 45 1.43 9.33 2.51
CA ASN A 45 2.60 8.84 1.83
C ASN A 45 2.35 7.45 1.22
N LEU A 46 2.50 7.34 -0.10
CA LEU A 46 2.46 6.05 -0.79
C LEU A 46 3.82 5.35 -0.59
N LEU A 47 3.86 4.30 0.21
CA LEU A 47 5.10 3.56 0.46
C LEU A 47 5.47 2.69 -0.74
N THR A 48 4.50 1.93 -1.26
CA THR A 48 4.74 1.05 -2.40
C THR A 48 3.44 0.64 -3.08
N ILE A 49 3.53 0.40 -4.39
CA ILE A 49 2.49 -0.23 -5.21
C ILE A 49 3.13 -1.33 -6.05
N TYR A 50 2.47 -2.48 -6.12
CA TYR A 50 3.00 -3.61 -6.88
C TYR A 50 1.87 -4.49 -7.43
N ASP A 51 2.11 -5.13 -8.57
CA ASP A 51 1.17 -6.10 -9.14
C ASP A 51 1.20 -7.41 -8.35
N LYS A 52 0.03 -8.02 -8.16
CA LYS A 52 -0.06 -9.31 -7.46
C LYS A 52 0.62 -10.45 -8.22
N GLY A 53 0.63 -10.42 -9.54
CA GLY A 53 1.27 -11.43 -10.39
C GLY A 53 2.80 -11.34 -10.38
N GLU A 54 3.35 -10.17 -10.07
CA GLU A 54 4.80 -9.95 -10.00
C GLU A 54 5.34 -10.21 -8.59
N LEU A 55 4.56 -9.90 -7.55
CA LEU A 55 4.98 -10.07 -6.16
C LEU A 55 3.85 -10.65 -5.29
N ALA A 56 4.09 -11.85 -4.77
CA ALA A 56 3.08 -12.62 -4.03
C ALA A 56 2.71 -11.98 -2.69
N ASN A 57 3.71 -11.67 -1.86
CA ASN A 57 3.58 -10.99 -0.58
C ASN A 57 4.86 -10.19 -0.26
N VAL A 58 4.67 -9.07 0.43
CA VAL A 58 5.76 -8.23 0.94
C VAL A 58 5.91 -8.54 2.42
N SER A 59 7.13 -8.72 2.90
CA SER A 59 7.39 -9.01 4.32
C SER A 59 7.23 -7.76 5.18
N ASP A 60 6.86 -7.96 6.44
CA ASP A 60 6.76 -6.87 7.42
C ASP A 60 8.11 -6.16 7.62
N SER A 61 9.22 -6.90 7.53
CA SER A 61 10.57 -6.32 7.61
C SER A 61 10.85 -5.32 6.48
N TYR A 62 10.44 -5.64 5.25
CA TYR A 62 10.60 -4.74 4.12
C TYR A 62 9.75 -3.48 4.29
N LEU A 63 8.51 -3.61 4.78
CA LEU A 63 7.64 -2.46 5.04
C LEU A 63 8.17 -1.55 6.13
N LYS A 64 8.73 -2.12 7.20
CA LYS A 64 9.41 -1.35 8.25
C LYS A 64 10.62 -0.59 7.70
N ASN A 65 11.40 -1.20 6.81
CA ASN A 65 12.52 -0.53 6.16
C ASN A 65 12.07 0.63 5.25
N LEU A 66 10.99 0.45 4.48
CA LEU A 66 10.40 1.53 3.69
C LEU A 66 9.94 2.69 4.58
N LEU A 67 9.26 2.38 5.69
CA LEU A 67 8.82 3.40 6.64
C LEU A 67 10.01 4.13 7.28
N ALA A 68 11.07 3.41 7.65
CA ALA A 68 12.28 4.00 8.23
C ALA A 68 13.00 4.94 7.25
N SER A 69 12.86 4.76 5.93
CA SER A 69 13.44 5.66 4.94
C SER A 69 12.66 6.97 4.74
N LEU A 70 11.46 7.09 5.32
CA LEU A 70 10.62 8.29 5.28
C LEU A 70 10.76 9.19 6.52
N LEU A 71 11.39 8.70 7.58
CA LEU A 71 11.62 9.40 8.86
C LEU A 71 13.09 9.81 8.96
#